data_AF-A0A7J6UQ64-F1
#
_entry.id   AF-A0A7J6UQ64-F1
#
_cell.length_a   1.000
_cell.length_b   1.000
_cell.length_c   1.000
_cell.angle_alpha   90.00
_cell.angle_beta   90.00
_cell.angle_gamma   90.00
#
_symmetry.space_group_name_H-M   'P 1'
#
loop_
_entity.id
_entity.type
_entity.pdbx_description
1 polymer ?
#
loop_
_entity_poly.entity_id
_entity_poly.type
_entity_poly.pdbx_seq_one_letter_code
_entity_poly.pdbx_strand_id
1 'polypeptide(L)'
;MMQVYEKYGLQPDTIDFFGHAVALYPDDSYLFKPCGPTIQKMKLYLDSITRYGQSPFIYPIYGLGGIPEGFSRLSAIHGGTYMLNKP
;
A
#
# COMPACT_ATOMS: atom_id res chain seq x y z
N MET A 1 -1.65 -3.88 -18.38
CA MET A 1 -0.28 -3.37 -18.10
C MET A 1 0.71 -3.85 -19.15
N MET A 2 0.56 -5.08 -19.66
CA MET A 2 1.45 -5.73 -20.64
C MET A 2 1.84 -4.82 -21.83
N GLN A 3 0.87 -4.18 -22.48
CA GLN A 3 1.12 -3.24 -23.60
C GLN A 3 2.06 -2.07 -23.23
N VAL A 4 2.03 -1.61 -21.98
CA VAL A 4 2.93 -0.55 -21.50
C VAL A 4 4.35 -1.09 -21.37
N TYR A 5 4.50 -2.29 -20.80
CA TYR A 5 5.80 -2.92 -20.65
C TYR A 5 6.45 -3.25 -22.00
N GLU A 6 5.66 -3.76 -22.95
CA GLU A 6 6.12 -4.00 -24.33
C GLU A 6 6.54 -2.71 -25.01
N LYS A 7 5.75 -1.63 -24.88
CA LYS A 7 6.06 -0.32 -25.46
C LYS A 7 7.39 0.25 -24.97
N TYR A 8 7.73 0.03 -23.70
CA TYR A 8 8.99 0.48 -23.11
C TYR A 8 10.10 -0.57 -23.17
N GLY A 9 9.84 -1.75 -23.76
CA GLY A 9 10.83 -2.81 -23.92
C GLY A 9 11.39 -3.34 -22.61
N LEU A 10 10.58 -3.40 -21.54
CA LEU A 10 11.05 -3.87 -20.24
C LEU A 10 11.35 -5.38 -20.27
N GLN A 11 12.46 -5.76 -19.62
CA GLN A 11 12.85 -7.16 -19.47
C GLN A 11 11.94 -7.88 -18.45
N PRO A 12 11.79 -9.22 -18.54
CA PRO A 12 10.95 -9.99 -17.62
C PRO A 12 11.27 -9.74 -16.14
N ASP A 13 12.55 -9.69 -15.75
CA ASP A 13 12.96 -9.44 -14.36
C ASP A 13 12.59 -8.03 -13.90
N THR A 14 12.65 -7.05 -14.79
CA THR A 14 12.22 -5.68 -14.51
C THR A 14 10.71 -5.60 -14.33
N ILE A 15 9.95 -6.35 -15.14
CA ILE A 15 8.49 -6.46 -15.01
C ILE A 15 8.13 -7.10 -13.67
N ASP A 16 8.79 -8.18 -13.30
CA ASP A 16 8.60 -8.89 -12.03
C ASP A 16 8.86 -7.97 -10.83
N PHE A 17 10.00 -7.28 -10.84
CA PHE A 17 10.35 -6.29 -9.81
C PHE A 17 9.31 -5.18 -9.67
N PHE A 18 8.91 -4.56 -10.78
CA PHE A 18 7.92 -3.48 -10.76
C PHE A 18 6.52 -3.97 -10.37
N GLY A 19 6.14 -5.18 -10.77
CA GLY A 19 4.86 -5.80 -10.43
C GLY A 19 4.73 -6.16 -8.96
N HIS A 20 5.70 -6.92 -8.45
CA HIS A 20 5.62 -7.57 -7.14
C HIS A 20 6.29 -6.75 -6.04
N ALA A 21 7.48 -6.18 -6.28
CA ALA A 21 8.20 -5.44 -5.25
C ALA A 21 7.74 -3.98 -5.11
N VAL A 22 7.36 -3.34 -6.23
CA VAL A 22 6.95 -1.92 -6.25
C VAL A 22 5.43 -1.77 -6.22
N ALA A 23 4.70 -2.42 -7.13
CA ALA A 23 3.24 -2.34 -7.19
C ALA A 23 2.54 -3.32 -6.24
N LEU A 24 3.29 -4.15 -5.51
CA LEU A 24 2.80 -5.05 -4.46
C LEU A 24 1.64 -5.94 -4.92
N TYR A 25 1.69 -6.45 -6.16
CA TYR A 25 0.76 -7.47 -6.61
C TYR A 25 1.19 -8.86 -6.10
N PRO A 26 0.26 -9.70 -5.62
CA PRO A 26 0.59 -11.07 -5.20
C PRO A 26 0.70 -12.05 -6.38
N ASP A 27 0.19 -11.67 -7.55
CA ASP A 27 0.09 -12.50 -8.76
C ASP A 27 0.10 -11.63 -10.03
N ASP A 28 0.27 -12.28 -11.17
CA ASP A 28 0.40 -11.63 -12.49
C ASP A 28 -0.91 -11.20 -13.16
N SER A 29 -2.07 -11.33 -12.49
CA SER A 29 -3.35 -10.92 -13.08
C SER A 29 -3.40 -9.43 -13.46
N TYR A 30 -2.52 -8.60 -12.89
CA TYR A 30 -2.41 -7.18 -13.21
C TYR A 30 -1.88 -6.92 -14.63
N LEU A 31 -1.15 -7.87 -15.22
CA LEU A 31 -0.63 -7.75 -16.59
C LEU A 31 -1.75 -7.55 -17.61
N PHE A 32 -2.88 -8.22 -17.40
CA PHE A 32 -4.05 -8.22 -18.27
C PHE A 32 -5.11 -7.16 -17.90
N LYS A 33 -4.87 -6.36 -16.86
CA LYS A 33 -5.77 -5.27 -16.42
C LYS A 33 -5.33 -3.92 -17.01
N PRO A 34 -6.20 -2.89 -17.02
CA PRO A 34 -5.82 -1.53 -17.39
C PRO A 34 -4.60 -1.04 -16.58
N CYS A 35 -3.71 -0.26 -17.19
CA CYS A 35 -2.46 0.17 -16.57
C CYS A 35 -2.63 1.21 -15.44
N GLY A 36 -3.76 1.94 -15.43
CA GLY A 36 -4.01 3.05 -14.49
C GLY A 36 -3.76 2.68 -13.02
N PRO A 37 -4.43 1.63 -12.48
CA PRO A 37 -4.21 1.19 -11.10
C PRO A 37 -2.76 0.80 -10.80
N THR A 38 -2.09 0.11 -11.73
CA THR A 38 -0.69 -0.31 -11.56
C THR A 38 0.25 0.90 -11.49
N ILE A 39 0.08 1.88 -12.38
CA ILE A 39 0.87 3.12 -12.38
C ILE A 39 0.62 3.92 -11.09
N GLN A 40 -0.63 3.99 -10.61
CA GLN A 40 -0.97 4.67 -9.37
C GLN A 40 -0.30 4.01 -8.15
N LYS A 41 -0.28 2.68 -8.08
CA LYS A 41 0.42 1.95 -7.01
C LYS A 41 1.93 2.21 -7.05
N MET A 42 2.55 2.19 -8.23
CA MET A 42 3.98 2.49 -8.39
C MET A 42 4.31 3.91 -7.94
N LYS A 43 3.46 4.88 -8.31
CA LYS A 43 3.59 6.26 -7.84
C LYS A 43 3.48 6.36 -6.32
N LEU A 44 2.48 5.72 -5.72
CA LEU A 44 2.29 5.69 -4.26
C LEU A 44 3.53 5.14 -3.54
N TYR A 45 4.14 4.09 -4.07
CA TYR A 45 5.35 3.50 -3.52
C TYR A 45 6.52 4.50 -3.50
N LEU A 46 6.76 5.18 -4.63
CA LEU A 46 7.82 6.20 -4.74
C LEU A 46 7.55 7.43 -3.85
N ASP A 47 6.31 7.91 -3.83
CA ASP A 47 5.88 9.03 -2.97
C ASP A 47 6.05 8.67 -1.48
N SER A 48 5.91 7.39 -1.12
CA SER A 48 6.09 6.91 0.26
C SER A 48 7.57 6.81 0.65
N ILE A 49 8.43 6.30 -0.24
CA ILE A 49 9.89 6.25 -0.03
C ILE A 49 10.45 7.66 0.20
N THR A 50 10.06 8.62 -0.63
CA THR A 50 10.60 9.99 -0.58
C THR A 50 10.24 10.73 0.71
N ARG A 51 9.25 10.25 1.48
CA ARG A 51 8.84 10.89 2.73
C ARG A 51 9.81 10.64 3.90
N TYR A 52 10.31 9.41 4.06
CA TYR A 52 11.16 9.02 5.21
C TYR A 52 12.46 8.30 4.82
N GLY A 53 12.70 8.08 3.52
CA GLY A 53 14.01 7.76 2.92
C GLY A 53 14.50 6.32 3.00
N GLN A 54 14.06 5.52 3.99
CA GLN A 54 14.57 4.16 4.18
C GLN A 54 13.70 3.08 3.51
N SER A 55 12.37 3.24 3.53
CA SER A 55 11.42 2.30 2.95
C SER A 55 10.06 3.00 2.74
N PRO A 56 9.15 2.45 1.93
CA PRO A 56 7.78 2.97 1.81
C PRO A 56 6.90 2.64 3.02
N PHE A 57 7.40 1.87 3.98
CA PHE A 57 6.63 1.34 5.10
C PHE A 57 6.96 2.04 6.41
N ILE A 58 5.96 2.09 7.29
CA ILE A 58 6.08 2.52 8.68
C ILE A 58 5.42 1.47 9.57
N TYR A 59 5.90 1.34 10.80
CA TYR A 59 5.32 0.46 11.80
C TYR A 59 5.17 1.21 13.13
N PRO A 60 3.99 1.18 13.77
CA PRO A 60 3.76 1.88 15.03
C PRO A 60 4.56 1.25 16.17
N ILE A 61 5.10 2.11 17.03
CA ILE A 61 5.68 1.68 18.30
C ILE A 61 4.54 1.05 19.14
N TYR A 62 4.83 -0.07 19.79
CA TYR A 62 3.86 -0.92 20.53
C TYR A 62 2.88 -1.73 19.65
N GLY A 63 3.08 -1.72 18.33
CA GLY A 63 2.38 -2.62 17.41
C GLY A 63 1.03 -2.11 16.90
N LEU A 64 0.38 -2.92 16.06
CA LEU A 64 -0.81 -2.52 15.32
C LEU A 64 -2.02 -2.21 16.21
N GLY A 65 -2.04 -2.69 17.47
CA GLY A 65 -3.10 -2.41 18.45
C GLY A 65 -3.23 -0.92 18.82
N GLY A 66 -2.15 -0.14 18.69
CA GLY A 66 -2.22 1.30 18.92
C GLY A 66 -3.07 2.05 17.90
N ILE A 67 -3.28 1.50 16.71
CA ILE A 67 -4.13 2.12 15.66
C ILE A 67 -5.60 2.15 16.11
N PRO A 68 -6.27 1.01 16.41
CA PRO A 68 -7.66 1.03 16.87
C PRO A 68 -7.83 1.77 18.21
N GLU A 69 -6.85 1.71 19.12
CA GLU A 69 -6.86 2.50 20.37
C GLU A 69 -6.83 4.01 20.10
N GLY A 70 -6.03 4.47 19.14
CA GLY A 70 -5.99 5.87 18.73
C GLY A 70 -7.33 6.34 18.16
N PHE A 71 -7.98 5.51 17.34
CA PHE A 71 -9.30 5.83 16.77
C PHE A 71 -10.42 5.78 17.81
N SER A 72 -10.39 4.87 18.78
CA SER A 72 -11.39 4.84 19.86
C SER A 72 -11.29 6.10 20.73
N ARG A 73 -10.06 6.57 21.02
CA ARG A 73 -9.83 7.87 21.65
C ARG A 73 -10.35 9.03 20.80
N LEU A 74 -10.08 9.05 19.51
CA LEU A 74 -10.56 10.11 18.60
C LEU A 74 -12.09 10.20 18.63
N SER A 75 -12.78 9.06 18.61
CA SER A 75 -14.24 9.02 18.72
C SER A 75 -14.74 9.49 20.08
N ALA A 76 -14.07 9.13 21.17
CA ALA A 76 -14.43 9.58 22.52
C ALA A 76 -14.36 11.11 22.69
N ILE A 77 -13.38 11.75 22.05
CA ILE A 77 -13.27 13.23 22.02
C ILE A 77 -14.50 13.86 21.35
N HIS A 78 -15.12 13.16 20.39
CA HIS A 78 -16.32 13.62 19.68
C HIS A 78 -17.62 13.07 20.28
N GLY A 79 -17.60 12.62 21.55
CA GLY A 79 -18.79 12.17 22.28
C GLY A 79 -19.13 10.69 22.13
N GLY A 80 -18.28 9.89 21.47
CA GLY A 80 -18.43 8.44 21.41
C GLY A 80 -18.16 7.76 22.75
N THR A 81 -18.85 6.66 23.05
CA THR A 81 -18.57 5.79 24.21
C THR A 81 -18.30 4.38 23.71
N TYR A 82 -17.11 3.85 23.99
CA TYR A 82 -16.74 2.48 23.62
C TYR A 82 -17.00 1.52 24.78
N MET A 83 -17.76 0.45 24.51
CA MET A 83 -17.98 -0.64 25.45
C MET A 83 -17.24 -1.88 24.95
N LEU A 84 -16.27 -2.35 25.72
CA LEU A 84 -15.56 -3.59 25.42
C LEU A 84 -16.33 -4.77 26.02
N ASN A 85 -16.23 -5.94 25.37
CA ASN A 85 -16.83 -7.18 25.85
C ASN A 85 -18.33 -7.06 26.18
N LYS A 86 -19.09 -6.42 25.27
CA LYS A 86 -20.53 -6.26 25.38
C LYS A 86 -21.23 -7.22 24.39
N PRO A 87 -21.58 -8.44 24.82
CA PRO A 87 -22.33 -9.39 24.00
C PRO A 87 -23.76 -8.94 23.73
#